data_AF-A0A645CB75-F1
#
_entry.id   AF-A0A645CB75-F1
#
_cell.length_a   1.000
_cell.length_b   1.000
_cell.length_c   1.000
_cell.angle_alpha   90.00
_cell.angle_beta   90.00
_cell.angle_gamma   90.00
#
_symmetry.space_group_name_H-M   'P 1'
#
loop_
_entity.id
_entity.type
_entity.pdbx_description
1 polymer ?
#
loop_
_entity_poly.entity_id
_entity_poly.type
_entity_poly.pdbx_seq_one_letter_code
_entity_poly.pdbx_strand_id
1 'polypeptide(L)' 'MICTHYQISENNKDLPRYFKLHLDHGLELISDDIADNPNLLGYDYLFDKIQSGLAEIN' A
#
# COMPACT_ATOMS: atom_id res chain seq x y z
N MET A 1 -5.31 7.14 -9.21
CA MET A 1 -4.17 6.31 -8.73
C MET A 1 -4.03 5.04 -9.55
N ILE A 2 -4.72 3.93 -9.25
CA ILE A 2 -4.54 2.65 -9.99
C ILE A 2 -4.92 2.77 -11.48
N CYS A 3 -6.11 3.29 -11.78
CA CYS A 3 -6.56 3.49 -13.17
C CYS A 3 -5.61 4.40 -13.97
N THR A 4 -5.10 5.46 -13.33
CA THR A 4 -4.11 6.38 -13.92
C THR A 4 -2.77 5.69 -14.15
N HIS A 5 -2.28 4.93 -13.17
CA HIS A 5 -0.98 4.27 -13.19
C HIS A 5 -0.91 3.18 -14.27
N TYR A 6 -1.98 2.40 -14.42
CA TYR A 6 -2.07 1.35 -15.44
C TYR A 6 -2.75 1.79 -16.74
N GLN A 7 -3.17 3.06 -16.84
CA GLN A 7 -3.93 3.60 -17.99
C GLN A 7 -5.16 2.76 -18.36
N ILE A 8 -5.91 2.31 -17.34
CA ILE A 8 -7.12 1.50 -17.49
C ILE A 8 -8.38 2.30 -17.13
N SER A 9 -9.50 1.97 -17.77
CA SER A 9 -10.82 2.47 -17.37
C SER A 9 -11.22 1.92 -15.99
N GLU A 10 -12.02 2.68 -15.24
CA GLU A 10 -12.69 2.23 -14.02
C GLU A 10 -13.55 0.96 -14.18
N ASN A 11 -14.02 0.68 -15.40
CA ASN A 11 -14.82 -0.52 -15.71
C ASN A 11 -13.96 -1.70 -16.19
N ASN A 12 -12.64 -1.61 -16.11
CA ASN A 12 -11.76 -2.70 -16.52
C ASN A 12 -11.95 -3.90 -15.58
N LYS A 13 -12.29 -5.06 -16.15
CA LYS A 13 -12.47 -6.34 -15.44
C LYS A 13 -11.25 -6.78 -14.60
N ASP A 14 -10.06 -6.32 -14.95
CA ASP A 14 -8.80 -6.63 -14.29
C ASP A 14 -8.47 -5.66 -13.15
N LEU A 15 -9.26 -4.59 -12.94
CA LEU A 15 -9.07 -3.62 -11.87
C LEU A 15 -9.00 -4.29 -10.47
N PRO A 16 -9.87 -5.27 -10.11
CA PRO A 16 -9.74 -5.98 -8.83
C PRO A 16 -8.40 -6.72 -8.68
N ARG A 17 -7.86 -7.27 -9.78
CA ARG A 17 -6.56 -7.94 -9.78
C ARG A 17 -5.42 -6.95 -9.53
N TYR A 18 -5.43 -5.79 -10.18
CA TYR A 18 -4.42 -4.75 -9.94
C TYR A 18 -4.48 -4.19 -8.52
N PHE A 19 -5.69 -3.99 -7.99
CA PHE A 19 -5.87 -3.60 -6.60
C PHE A 19 -5.27 -4.64 -5.65
N LYS A 20 -5.59 -5.92 -5.87
CA LYS A 20 -5.05 -7.02 -5.06
C LYS A 20 -3.53 -7.09 -5.12
N LEU A 21 -2.93 -6.92 -6.30
CA LEU A 21 -1.47 -6.94 -6.46
C LEU A 21 -0.77 -5.87 -5.59
N HIS A 22 -1.29 -4.64 -5.58
CA HIS A 22 -0.73 -3.58 -4.73
C HIS A 22 -0.97 -3.81 -3.25
N LEU A 23 -2.13 -4.36 -2.88
CA LEU A 23 -2.43 -4.71 -1.49
C LEU A 23 -1.49 -5.80 -0.99
N ASP A 24 -1.31 -6.87 -1.76
CA ASP A 24 -0.45 -8.00 -1.40
C ASP A 24 1.01 -7.54 -1.25
N HIS A 25 1.53 -6.73 -2.20
CA HIS A 25 2.87 -6.16 -2.10
C HIS A 25 3.02 -5.23 -0.88
N GLY A 26 2.01 -4.41 -0.58
CA GLY A 26 2.03 -3.56 0.61
C GLY A 26 2.10 -4.38 1.91
N LEU A 27 1.36 -5.49 1.99
CA LEU A 27 1.38 -6.40 3.14
C LEU A 27 2.73 -7.11 3.30
N GLU A 28 3.38 -7.49 2.20
CA GLU A 28 4.72 -8.07 2.21
C GLU A 28 5.74 -7.08 2.79
N LEU A 29 5.74 -5.83 2.31
CA LEU A 29 6.61 -4.78 2.85
C LEU A 29 6.37 -4.50 4.34
N ILE A 30 5.11 -4.48 4.78
CA ILE A 30 4.77 -4.32 6.21
C ILE A 30 5.32 -5.50 7.02
N SER A 31 5.19 -6.72 6.51
CA SER A 31 5.70 -7.92 7.17
C SER A 31 7.22 -7.89 7.32
N ASP A 32 7.93 -7.48 6.27
CA ASP A 32 9.39 -7.37 6.27
C ASP A 32 9.87 -6.32 7.28
N ASP A 33 9.24 -5.14 7.29
CA ASP A 33 9.59 -4.05 8.22
C ASP A 33 9.35 -4.44 9.69
N ILE A 34 8.30 -5.21 9.98
CA ILE A 34 8.02 -5.74 11.33
C ILE A 34 9.02 -6.83 11.72
N ALA A 35 9.42 -7.69 10.78
CA ALA A 35 10.42 -8.72 11.02
C ALA A 35 11.79 -8.10 11.38
N ASP A 36 12.16 -7.01 10.72
CA ASP A 36 13.40 -6.27 10.97
C ASP A 36 13.36 -5.45 12.27
N ASN A 37 12.17 -5.04 12.74
CA ASN A 37 11.99 -4.37 14.03
C ASN A 37 10.82 -4.98 14.83
N PRO A 38 11.06 -6.06 15.62
CA PRO A 38 10.00 -6.75 16.36
C PRO A 38 9.33 -5.90 17.45
N ASN A 39 10.00 -4.83 17.89
CA ASN A 39 9.46 -3.89 18.89
C ASN A 39 8.50 -2.86 18.28
N LEU A 40 8.36 -2.85 16.95
CA LEU A 40 7.47 -1.96 16.23
C LEU A 40 6.03 -2.44 16.40
N LEU A 41 5.22 -1.63 17.07
CA LEU A 41 3.78 -1.88 17.14
C LEU A 41 3.18 -1.64 15.76
N GLY A 42 2.63 -2.69 15.14
CA GLY A 42 2.16 -2.65 13.75
C GLY A 42 1.16 -1.53 13.44
N TYR A 43 0.35 -1.11 14.41
CA TYR A 43 -0.57 0.02 14.25
C TYR A 43 0.15 1.37 14.18
N ASP A 44 1.16 1.61 15.03
CA ASP A 44 1.92 2.87 15.03
C ASP A 44 2.70 3.03 13.72
N TYR A 45 3.29 1.94 13.23
CA TYR A 45 3.94 1.90 11.91
C TYR A 45 2.97 2.23 10.77
N LEU A 46 1.78 1.65 10.77
CA LEU A 46 0.76 1.95 9.76
C LEU A 46 0.36 3.42 9.79
N PHE A 47 0.15 4.01 10.97
CA PHE A 47 -0.18 5.43 11.11
C PHE A 47 0.94 6.32 10.57
N ASP A 48 2.20 6.03 10.90
CA ASP A 48 3.35 6.81 10.44
C ASP A 48 3.51 6.75 8.91
N LYS A 49 3.38 5.56 8.31
CA LYS A 49 3.42 5.38 6.85
C LYS A 49 2.28 6.10 6.14
N ILE A 50 1.06 6.01 6.67
CA ILE A 50 -0.09 6.73 6.11
C ILE A 50 0.14 8.24 6.20
N GLN A 51 0.58 8.74 7.35
CA GLN A 51 0.84 10.16 7.55
C GLN A 51 1.95 10.67 6.61
N SER A 52 3.04 9.93 6.48
CA SER A 52 4.13 10.25 5.55
C SER A 52 3.65 10.29 4.10
N GLY A 53 2.92 9.26 3.67
CA GLY A 53 2.38 9.22 2.31
C GLY A 53 1.37 10.34 2.02
N LEU A 54 0.56 10.75 3.01
CA LEU A 54 -0.34 11.90 2.88
C LEU A 54 0.41 13.23 2.83
N ALA A 55 1.55 13.35 3.51
CA ALA A 55 2.40 14.53 3.45
C ALA A 55 3.05 14.69 2.08
N GLU A 56 3.37 13.60 1.39
CA GLU A 56 3.95 13.62 0.03
C GLU A 56 2.95 14.01 -1.08
N ILE A 57 1.64 13.91 -0.79
CA ILE A 57 0.58 14.29 -1.74
C ILE A 57 0.25 15.79 -1.68
N ASN A 58 0.62 16.47 -0.59
CA ASN A 58 0.38 17.91 -0.37
C ASN A 58 1.61 18.76 -0.73
#